data_AF-X1RG37-F1
#
_entry.id   AF-X1RG37-F1
#
_cell.length_a   1.000
_cell.length_b   1.000
_cell.length_c   1.000
_cell.angle_alpha   90.00
_cell.angle_beta   90.00
_cell.angle_gamma   90.00
#
_symmetry.space_group_name_H-M   'P 1'
#
loop_
_entity.id
_entity.type
_entity.pdbx_description
1 polymer ?
#
loop_
_entity_poly.entity_id
_entity_poly.type
_entity_poly.pdbx_seq_one_letter_code
_entity_poly.pdbx_strand_id
1 'polypeptide(L)'
;AITPEESVIFLRNKKNLDEIIKYFEADIILIEGFKKEKTFPKIVCLRSESEKAELFDGLQLCTASLISKDMSPRVSKFNILNNEDIEKIAEIAINKSFKLPNLNCGECGYQDCYGLAQEIVKGNKTSGDCFSLEPSTLVKVNGKIISMNPFIAKIVKNTIIGLLSSLKAFVKGDIEIKIKKK
;
A
#
# COMPACT_ATOMS: atom_id res chain seq x y z
N ALA A 1 -21.47 8.13 11.41
CA ALA A 1 -22.49 9.04 10.86
C ALA A 1 -22.55 8.81 9.35
N ILE A 2 -23.71 8.92 8.72
CA ILE A 2 -23.84 8.77 7.26
C ILE A 2 -24.63 9.99 6.79
N THR A 3 -24.08 10.70 5.81
CA THR A 3 -24.74 11.76 5.06
C THR A 3 -24.85 11.30 3.59
N PRO A 4 -25.54 12.05 2.71
CA PRO A 4 -25.54 11.76 1.28
C PRO A 4 -24.15 11.80 0.63
N GLU A 5 -23.18 12.51 1.23
CA GLU A 5 -21.87 12.76 0.64
C GLU A 5 -20.72 12.03 1.37
N GLU A 6 -20.90 11.73 2.66
CA GLU A 6 -19.83 11.17 3.48
C GLU A 6 -20.32 10.11 4.47
N SER A 7 -19.40 9.22 4.84
CA SER A 7 -19.62 8.21 5.85
C SER A 7 -18.46 8.23 6.85
N VAL A 8 -18.83 8.21 8.13
CA VAL A 8 -17.90 8.20 9.26
C VAL A 8 -18.08 6.90 10.05
N ILE A 9 -17.00 6.12 10.14
CA ILE A 9 -16.94 4.85 10.87
C ILE A 9 -16.11 5.05 12.14
N PHE A 10 -16.69 4.72 13.29
CA PHE A 10 -15.96 4.66 14.56
C PHE A 10 -15.68 3.21 14.92
N LEU A 11 -14.40 2.83 14.93
CA LEU A 11 -13.97 1.49 15.32
C LEU A 11 -13.62 1.49 16.81
N ARG A 12 -14.28 0.60 17.56
CA ARG A 12 -13.93 0.34 18.97
C ARG A 12 -12.71 -0.59 19.00
N ASN A 13 -11.83 -0.37 19.97
CA ASN A 13 -10.55 -1.08 20.16
C ASN A 13 -9.47 -0.68 19.16
N LYS A 14 -8.21 -0.82 19.59
CA LYS A 14 -7.04 -0.52 18.76
C LYS A 14 -6.97 -1.52 17.59
N LYS A 15 -6.90 -0.98 16.38
CA LYS A 15 -6.61 -1.73 15.15
C LYS A 15 -5.35 -1.19 14.50
N ASN A 16 -4.59 -2.08 13.86
CA ASN A 16 -3.51 -1.66 12.98
C ASN A 16 -4.08 -1.20 11.63
N LEU A 17 -3.27 -0.48 10.84
CA LEU A 17 -3.71 0.07 9.57
C LEU A 17 -4.14 -1.01 8.58
N ASP A 18 -3.44 -2.14 8.53
CA ASP A 18 -3.76 -3.26 7.62
C ASP A 18 -5.11 -3.92 7.94
N GLU A 19 -5.62 -3.80 9.17
CA GLU A 19 -6.98 -4.19 9.54
C GLU A 19 -8.02 -3.14 9.15
N ILE A 20 -7.69 -1.85 9.26
CA ILE A 20 -8.59 -0.73 8.98
C ILE A 20 -8.83 -0.60 7.48
N ILE A 21 -7.78 -0.73 6.66
CA ILE A 21 -7.89 -0.60 5.20
C ILE A 21 -8.85 -1.64 4.60
N LYS A 22 -9.00 -2.82 5.22
CA LYS A 22 -9.90 -3.89 4.74
C LYS A 22 -11.39 -3.53 4.74
N TYR A 23 -11.77 -2.43 5.37
CA TYR A 23 -13.16 -1.94 5.37
C TYR A 23 -13.48 -1.06 4.15
N PHE A 24 -12.49 -0.70 3.34
CA PHE A 24 -12.63 0.25 2.25
C PHE A 24 -12.28 -0.41 0.92
N GLU A 25 -13.05 -0.07 -0.11
CA GLU A 25 -12.75 -0.35 -1.51
C GLU A 25 -12.66 1.02 -2.20
N ALA A 26 -11.44 1.49 -2.42
CA ALA A 26 -11.16 2.84 -2.90
C ALA A 26 -9.85 2.86 -3.70
N ASP A 27 -9.76 3.75 -4.68
CA ASP A 27 -8.54 3.96 -5.48
C ASP A 27 -7.45 4.67 -4.67
N ILE A 28 -7.86 5.59 -3.77
CA ILE A 28 -6.95 6.37 -2.93
C ILE A 28 -7.46 6.36 -1.49
N ILE A 29 -6.55 6.13 -0.54
CA ILE A 29 -6.79 6.25 0.89
C ILE A 29 -5.84 7.30 1.46
N LEU A 30 -6.40 8.43 1.89
CA LEU A 30 -5.63 9.46 2.59
C LEU A 30 -5.52 9.10 4.07
N ILE A 31 -4.29 9.00 4.58
CA ILE A 31 -4.02 8.59 5.96
C ILE A 31 -3.33 9.73 6.69
N GLU A 32 -4.00 10.28 7.71
CA GLU A 32 -3.39 11.20 8.65
C GLU A 32 -2.83 10.45 9.87
N GLY A 33 -1.56 10.69 10.22
CA GLY A 33 -0.87 9.99 11.29
C GLY A 33 -0.10 8.76 10.82
N PHE A 34 -0.09 7.70 11.63
CA PHE A 34 0.63 6.44 11.32
C PHE A 34 2.10 6.61 10.89
N LYS A 35 2.81 7.61 11.44
CA LYS A 35 4.18 7.98 11.02
C LYS A 35 5.20 6.83 11.05
N LYS A 36 4.97 5.81 11.88
CA LYS A 36 5.84 4.63 12.02
C LYS A 36 5.63 3.59 10.93
N GLU A 37 4.52 3.62 10.20
CA GLU A 37 4.27 2.68 9.11
C GLU A 37 5.24 2.91 7.96
N LYS A 38 5.68 1.83 7.33
CA LYS A 38 6.79 1.83 6.36
C LYS A 38 6.45 1.26 4.98
N THR A 39 5.16 1.07 4.71
CA THR A 39 4.68 0.32 3.53
C THR A 39 3.95 1.19 2.51
N PHE A 40 3.93 2.50 2.69
CA PHE A 40 3.31 3.47 1.78
C PHE A 40 4.06 4.80 1.86
N PRO A 41 3.98 5.62 0.81
CA PRO A 41 4.70 6.88 0.75
C PRO A 41 3.94 8.00 1.48
N LYS A 42 4.63 9.10 1.80
CA LYS A 42 4.15 10.15 2.72
C LYS A 42 4.34 11.54 2.14
N ILE A 43 3.36 12.40 2.38
CA ILE A 43 3.53 13.85 2.28
C ILE A 43 3.92 14.33 3.69
N VAL A 44 5.09 14.96 3.82
CA VAL A 44 5.58 15.41 5.13
C VAL A 44 5.27 16.88 5.32
N CYS A 45 4.35 17.17 6.24
CA CYS A 45 4.00 18.53 6.65
C CYS A 45 4.99 19.02 7.71
N LEU A 46 5.80 20.03 7.38
CA LEU A 46 6.83 20.61 8.25
C LEU A 46 6.37 21.98 8.79
N ARG A 47 6.68 22.25 10.05
CA ARG A 47 6.58 23.58 10.67
C ARG A 47 7.94 24.27 10.73
N SER A 48 9.01 23.49 10.87
CA SER A 48 10.40 23.97 10.90
C SER A 48 11.36 22.92 10.34
N GLU A 49 12.59 23.31 10.05
CA GLU A 49 13.60 22.36 9.55
C GLU A 49 13.99 21.29 10.56
N SER A 50 13.90 21.58 11.86
CA SER A 50 14.27 20.63 12.92
C SER A 50 13.41 19.36 12.91
N GLU A 51 12.18 19.42 12.40
CA GLU A 51 11.28 18.27 12.31
C GLU A 51 11.71 17.26 11.23
N LYS A 52 12.57 17.64 10.29
CA LYS A 52 13.08 16.74 9.24
C LYS A 52 13.74 15.50 9.83
N ALA A 53 14.50 15.66 10.92
CA ALA A 53 15.20 14.55 11.58
C ALA A 53 14.24 13.49 12.17
N GLU A 54 13.02 13.89 12.55
CA GLU A 54 12.01 12.97 13.09
C GLU A 54 11.13 12.36 12.00
N LEU A 55 10.76 13.17 11.00
CA LEU A 55 9.73 12.81 10.03
C LEU A 55 10.29 12.16 8.75
N PHE A 56 11.60 12.29 8.49
CA PHE A 56 12.21 11.72 7.30
C PHE A 56 12.58 10.26 7.53
N ASP A 57 12.15 9.42 6.60
CA ASP A 57 12.38 7.98 6.59
C ASP A 57 12.57 7.41 5.18
N GLY A 58 12.83 8.26 4.19
CA GLY A 58 13.01 7.86 2.80
C GLY A 58 11.69 7.48 2.09
N LEU A 59 10.53 7.68 2.71
CA LEU A 59 9.21 7.47 2.09
C LEU A 59 8.53 8.79 1.67
N GLN A 60 9.24 9.90 1.70
CA GLN A 60 8.71 11.23 1.39
C GLN A 60 8.49 11.39 -0.12
N LEU A 61 7.24 11.61 -0.56
CA LEU A 61 6.97 12.07 -1.93
C LEU A 61 7.32 13.55 -2.10
N CYS A 62 6.94 14.33 -1.09
CA CYS A 62 7.23 15.76 -1.02
C CYS A 62 7.08 16.28 0.40
N THR A 63 7.55 17.51 0.61
CA THR A 63 7.35 18.27 1.83
C THR A 63 6.40 19.43 1.58
N ALA A 64 5.55 19.70 2.56
CA ALA A 64 4.58 20.79 2.53
C ALA A 64 4.66 21.59 3.83
N SER A 65 4.34 22.89 3.81
CA SER A 65 4.26 23.69 5.03
C SER A 65 3.33 24.89 4.87
N LEU A 66 2.95 25.50 6.00
CA LEU A 66 2.33 26.83 6.04
C LEU A 66 3.43 27.87 6.07
N ILE A 67 3.76 28.47 4.93
CA ILE A 67 4.72 29.58 4.87
C ILE A 67 4.00 30.82 4.34
N SER A 68 4.02 31.90 5.13
CA SER A 68 3.69 33.24 4.61
C SER A 68 4.85 33.73 3.72
N LYS A 69 4.54 34.55 2.71
CA LYS A 69 5.52 35.05 1.71
C LYS A 69 6.77 35.72 2.32
N ASP A 70 6.75 36.07 3.60
CA ASP A 70 7.77 36.87 4.29
C ASP A 70 8.82 36.06 5.09
N MET A 71 8.86 34.73 4.97
CA MET A 71 9.84 33.87 5.66
C MET A 71 10.70 33.07 4.67
N SER A 72 12.04 33.16 4.77
CA SER A 72 13.02 32.38 3.99
C SER A 72 13.95 31.57 4.90
N PRO A 73 14.55 30.42 4.49
CA PRO A 73 14.52 29.73 3.19
C PRO A 73 13.53 28.54 3.18
N ARG A 74 13.33 27.95 2.00
CA ARG A 74 12.38 26.86 1.67
C ARG A 74 12.48 25.64 2.60
N VAL A 75 11.83 25.69 3.77
CA VAL A 75 11.69 24.55 4.70
C VAL A 75 11.04 23.35 4.00
N SER A 76 10.12 23.63 3.08
CA SER A 76 9.37 22.66 2.30
C SER A 76 9.41 22.98 0.81
N LYS A 77 9.03 22.00 -0.03
CA LYS A 77 8.90 22.16 -1.47
C LYS A 77 7.62 22.90 -1.86
N PHE A 78 6.55 22.74 -1.09
CA PHE A 78 5.21 23.21 -1.41
C PHE A 78 4.59 24.03 -0.26
N ASN A 79 3.87 25.09 -0.61
CA ASN A 79 3.12 25.91 0.35
C ASN A 79 1.63 25.55 0.33
N ILE A 80 1.08 25.06 1.45
CA ILE A 80 -0.33 24.66 1.50
C ILE A 80 -1.32 25.83 1.54
N LEU A 81 -0.84 27.08 1.59
CA LEU A 81 -1.66 28.28 1.36
C LEU A 81 -1.80 28.64 -0.12
N ASN A 82 -1.08 27.96 -1.01
CA ASN A 82 -1.13 28.16 -2.44
C ASN A 82 -1.89 27.01 -3.12
N ASN A 83 -3.00 27.33 -3.78
CA ASN A 83 -3.83 26.34 -4.49
C ASN A 83 -3.05 25.59 -5.58
N GLU A 84 -2.15 26.25 -6.32
CA GLU A 84 -1.34 25.58 -7.35
C GLU A 84 -0.39 24.54 -6.75
N ASP A 85 0.10 24.78 -5.53
CA ASP A 85 0.96 23.83 -4.83
C ASP A 85 0.14 22.64 -4.30
N ILE A 86 -1.10 22.87 -3.85
CA ILE A 86 -2.04 21.81 -3.46
C ILE A 86 -2.35 20.91 -4.65
N GLU A 87 -2.65 21.49 -5.82
CA GLU A 87 -2.91 20.73 -7.05
C GLU A 87 -1.72 19.85 -7.42
N LYS A 88 -0.49 20.38 -7.35
CA LYS A 88 0.74 19.60 -7.59
C LYS A 88 0.95 18.49 -6.56
N ILE A 89 0.64 18.74 -5.29
CA ILE A 89 0.70 17.70 -4.25
C ILE A 89 -0.29 16.58 -4.56
N ALA A 90 -1.52 16.93 -4.94
CA ALA A 90 -2.56 15.97 -5.30
C ALA A 90 -2.15 15.13 -6.52
N GLU A 91 -1.61 15.76 -7.56
CA GLU A 91 -1.08 15.06 -8.74
C GLU A 91 0.03 14.08 -8.37
N ILE A 92 0.97 14.49 -7.50
CA ILE A 92 2.03 13.61 -6.99
C ILE A 92 1.44 12.43 -6.22
N ALA A 93 0.45 12.67 -5.35
CA ALA A 93 -0.20 11.62 -4.57
C ALA A 93 -0.93 10.61 -5.47
N ILE A 94 -1.69 11.08 -6.46
CA ILE A 94 -2.39 10.23 -7.41
C ILE A 94 -1.40 9.36 -8.19
N ASN A 95 -0.33 9.95 -8.70
CA ASN A 95 0.59 9.26 -9.61
C ASN A 95 1.64 8.40 -8.90
N LYS A 96 1.97 8.69 -7.64
CA LYS A 96 3.09 8.04 -6.92
C LYS A 96 2.69 7.32 -5.64
N SER A 97 1.40 7.32 -5.27
CA SER A 97 0.95 6.55 -4.11
C SER A 97 1.02 5.04 -4.39
N PHE A 98 1.25 4.27 -3.33
CA PHE A 98 1.20 2.82 -3.35
C PHE A 98 1.03 2.29 -1.93
N LYS A 99 0.61 1.03 -1.80
CA LYS A 99 0.62 0.30 -0.52
C LYS A 99 1.19 -1.10 -0.72
N LEU A 100 2.29 -1.39 -0.03
CA LEU A 100 2.87 -2.72 0.03
C LEU A 100 2.15 -3.58 1.11
N PRO A 101 2.15 -4.92 0.95
CA PRO A 101 1.31 -5.81 1.76
C PRO A 101 1.89 -6.12 3.15
N ASN A 102 3.04 -5.53 3.52
CA ASN A 102 3.66 -5.69 4.84
C ASN A 102 4.02 -7.14 5.22
N LEU A 103 4.25 -8.00 4.21
CA LEU A 103 4.55 -9.43 4.42
C LEU A 103 6.03 -9.70 4.69
N ASN A 104 6.92 -8.76 4.35
CA ASN A 104 8.38 -8.88 4.49
C ASN A 104 8.94 -10.23 3.98
N CYS A 105 8.48 -10.66 2.81
CA CYS A 105 8.75 -12.02 2.32
C CYS A 105 10.13 -12.21 1.67
N GLY A 106 10.86 -11.14 1.32
CA GLY A 106 12.18 -11.26 0.68
C GLY A 106 12.18 -11.53 -0.83
N GLU A 107 11.05 -11.94 -1.41
CA GLU A 107 10.99 -12.46 -2.79
C GLU A 107 11.30 -11.40 -3.87
N CYS A 108 11.10 -10.12 -3.56
CA CYS A 108 11.44 -9.00 -4.44
C CYS A 108 12.92 -8.59 -4.38
N GLY A 109 13.76 -9.30 -3.61
CA GLY A 109 15.18 -9.01 -3.43
C GLY A 109 15.52 -8.03 -2.30
N TYR A 110 14.51 -7.50 -1.59
CA TYR A 110 14.70 -6.64 -0.42
C TYR A 110 14.33 -7.38 0.87
N GLN A 111 15.07 -7.15 1.95
CA GLN A 111 14.89 -7.82 3.25
C GLN A 111 13.46 -7.66 3.81
N ASP A 112 12.87 -6.48 3.64
CA ASP A 112 11.54 -6.14 4.10
C ASP A 112 10.81 -5.24 3.09
N CYS A 113 9.52 -5.03 3.31
CA CYS A 113 8.72 -4.13 2.47
C CYS A 113 9.19 -2.67 2.57
N TYR A 114 9.87 -2.28 3.64
CA TYR A 114 10.36 -0.91 3.80
C TYR A 114 11.49 -0.61 2.80
N GLY A 115 12.44 -1.53 2.64
CA GLY A 115 13.50 -1.41 1.64
C GLY A 115 12.96 -1.24 0.23
N LEU A 116 11.99 -2.07 -0.18
CA LEU A 116 11.33 -1.91 -1.47
C LEU A 116 10.58 -0.56 -1.57
N ALA A 117 9.83 -0.18 -0.53
CA ALA A 117 9.09 1.08 -0.52
C ALA A 117 9.99 2.30 -0.73
N GLN A 118 11.18 2.33 -0.13
CA GLN A 118 12.16 3.40 -0.33
C GLN A 118 12.64 3.47 -1.79
N GLU A 119 12.90 2.33 -2.43
CA GLU A 119 13.33 2.29 -3.83
C GLU A 119 12.22 2.69 -4.80
N ILE A 120 10.95 2.39 -4.47
CA ILE A 120 9.80 2.89 -5.22
C ILE A 120 9.71 4.42 -5.13
N VAL A 121 9.85 4.99 -3.93
CA VAL A 121 9.82 6.46 -3.73
C VAL A 121 10.97 7.15 -4.47
N LYS A 122 12.16 6.54 -4.50
CA LYS A 122 13.30 7.03 -5.29
C LYS A 122 13.09 6.93 -6.81
N GLY A 123 12.12 6.15 -7.27
CA GLY A 123 11.84 5.93 -8.69
C GLY A 123 12.68 4.81 -9.34
N ASN A 124 13.41 4.03 -8.54
CA ASN A 124 14.21 2.91 -9.03
C ASN A 124 13.37 1.63 -9.25
N LYS A 125 12.20 1.58 -8.62
CA LYS A 125 11.27 0.44 -8.60
C LYS A 125 9.82 0.91 -8.67
N THR A 126 8.91 -0.02 -8.88
CA THR A 126 7.46 0.19 -8.89
C THR A 126 6.77 -0.76 -7.90
N SER A 127 5.51 -0.51 -7.58
CA SER A 127 4.71 -1.46 -6.79
C SER A 127 4.59 -2.83 -7.46
N GLY A 128 4.63 -2.89 -8.81
CA GLY A 128 4.62 -4.13 -9.59
C GLY A 128 5.83 -5.03 -9.35
N ASP A 129 6.94 -4.51 -8.81
CA ASP A 129 8.08 -5.34 -8.39
C ASP A 129 7.77 -6.19 -7.13
N CYS A 130 6.62 -5.98 -6.48
CA CYS A 130 6.14 -6.83 -5.40
C CYS A 130 5.29 -8.00 -5.92
N PHE A 131 5.87 -9.18 -6.04
CA PHE A 131 5.17 -10.41 -6.48
C PHE A 131 3.96 -10.81 -5.62
N SER A 132 3.81 -10.23 -4.43
CA SER A 132 2.65 -10.48 -3.56
C SER A 132 1.43 -9.63 -3.93
N LEU A 133 1.60 -8.54 -4.68
CA LEU A 133 0.49 -7.71 -5.15
C LEU A 133 -0.20 -8.32 -6.38
N GLU A 134 0.52 -9.10 -7.18
CA GLU A 134 -0.03 -9.88 -8.30
C GLU A 134 0.16 -11.39 -8.04
N PRO A 135 -0.63 -11.98 -7.13
CA PRO A 135 -0.46 -13.38 -6.77
C PRO A 135 -0.82 -14.29 -7.95
N SER A 136 0.08 -15.20 -8.33
CA SER A 136 -0.21 -16.23 -9.34
C SER A 136 -1.25 -17.27 -8.90
N THR A 137 -1.79 -17.15 -7.68
CA THR A 137 -2.71 -18.11 -7.07
C THR A 137 -3.65 -17.37 -6.12
N LEU A 138 -4.94 -17.43 -6.44
CA LEU A 138 -6.00 -16.77 -5.69
C LEU A 138 -6.77 -17.81 -4.87
N VAL A 139 -6.85 -17.62 -3.56
CA VAL A 139 -7.67 -18.46 -2.68
C VAL A 139 -8.75 -17.59 -2.04
N LYS A 140 -10.02 -18.01 -2.18
CA LYS A 140 -11.17 -17.35 -1.57
C LYS A 140 -11.85 -18.26 -0.55
N VAL A 141 -12.12 -17.73 0.64
CA VAL A 141 -12.92 -18.40 1.68
C VAL A 141 -14.13 -17.53 2.00
N ASN A 142 -15.33 -18.06 1.78
CA ASN A 142 -16.59 -17.31 1.89
C ASN A 142 -16.57 -15.99 1.09
N GLY A 143 -16.04 -16.03 -0.14
CA GLY A 143 -15.89 -14.86 -1.00
C GLY A 143 -14.72 -13.92 -0.65
N LYS A 144 -14.12 -14.05 0.54
CA LYS A 144 -12.97 -13.22 0.96
C LYS A 144 -11.66 -13.78 0.43
N ILE A 145 -10.86 -12.94 -0.22
CA ILE A 145 -9.51 -13.29 -0.68
C ILE A 145 -8.61 -13.49 0.54
N ILE A 146 -7.88 -14.60 0.58
CA ILE A 146 -6.89 -14.88 1.60
C ILE A 146 -5.53 -14.41 1.07
N SER A 147 -4.96 -13.39 1.73
CA SER A 147 -3.61 -12.93 1.44
C SER A 147 -2.59 -14.04 1.75
N MET A 148 -1.77 -14.36 0.77
CA MET A 148 -0.70 -15.35 0.90
C MET A 148 0.62 -14.71 0.47
N ASN A 149 1.71 -15.09 1.13
CA ASN A 149 3.03 -14.78 0.61
C ASN A 149 3.35 -15.66 -0.62
N PRO A 150 4.39 -15.35 -1.41
CA PRO A 150 4.67 -16.07 -2.65
C PRO A 150 5.01 -17.55 -2.43
N PHE A 151 5.66 -17.89 -1.32
CA PHE A 151 5.97 -19.27 -0.96
C PHE A 151 4.70 -20.12 -0.75
N ILE A 152 3.74 -19.63 0.04
CA ILE A 152 2.46 -20.32 0.28
C ILE A 152 1.63 -20.40 -1.01
N ALA A 153 1.59 -19.33 -1.80
CA ALA A 153 0.92 -19.33 -3.09
C ALA A 153 1.48 -20.43 -4.02
N LYS A 154 2.82 -20.56 -4.06
CA LYS A 154 3.52 -21.60 -4.83
C LYS A 154 3.21 -23.01 -4.33
N ILE A 155 3.16 -23.22 -3.01
CA ILE A 155 2.77 -24.52 -2.43
C ILE A 155 1.36 -24.90 -2.86
N VAL A 156 0.39 -24.00 -2.70
CA VAL A 156 -1.01 -24.24 -3.08
C VAL A 156 -1.10 -24.58 -4.57
N LYS A 157 -0.48 -23.76 -5.44
CA LYS A 157 -0.43 -23.98 -6.88
C LYS A 157 0.12 -25.36 -7.24
N ASN A 158 1.31 -25.69 -6.74
CA ASN A 158 2.00 -26.93 -7.09
C ASN A 158 1.26 -28.16 -6.56
N THR A 159 0.66 -28.06 -5.37
CA THR A 159 -0.16 -29.14 -4.78
C THR A 159 -1.39 -29.41 -5.62
N ILE A 160 -2.11 -28.37 -6.01
CA ILE A 160 -3.30 -28.49 -6.85
C ILE A 160 -2.95 -29.03 -8.25
N ILE A 161 -1.90 -28.50 -8.88
CA ILE A 161 -1.44 -29.01 -10.19
C ILE A 161 -1.02 -30.48 -10.07
N GLY A 162 -0.26 -30.85 -9.05
CA GLY A 162 0.16 -32.23 -8.82
C GLY A 162 -1.04 -33.17 -8.67
N LEU A 163 -2.03 -32.78 -7.87
CA LEU A 163 -3.28 -33.54 -7.71
C LEU A 163 -4.01 -33.73 -9.05
N LEU A 164 -4.24 -32.64 -9.78
CA LEU A 164 -5.01 -32.66 -11.03
C LEU A 164 -4.26 -33.38 -12.17
N SER A 165 -2.92 -33.35 -12.18
CA SER A 165 -2.11 -34.01 -13.20
C SER A 165 -2.29 -35.54 -13.24
N SER A 166 -2.77 -36.13 -12.15
CA SER A 166 -3.10 -37.56 -12.09
C SER A 166 -4.43 -37.93 -12.77
N LEU A 167 -5.26 -36.94 -13.15
CA LEU A 167 -6.56 -37.16 -13.75
C LEU A 167 -6.45 -37.36 -15.27
N LYS A 168 -7.11 -38.40 -15.79
CA LYS A 168 -7.05 -38.79 -17.23
C LYS A 168 -7.44 -37.68 -18.21
N ALA A 169 -8.27 -36.71 -17.79
CA ALA A 169 -8.80 -35.64 -18.64
C ALA A 169 -8.22 -34.26 -18.30
N PHE A 170 -7.11 -34.19 -17.57
CA PHE A 170 -6.49 -32.91 -17.23
C PHE A 170 -5.82 -32.27 -18.47
N VAL A 171 -6.13 -31.00 -18.68
CA VAL A 171 -5.52 -30.15 -19.72
C VAL A 171 -4.87 -28.95 -19.03
N LYS A 172 -3.74 -28.48 -19.56
CA LYS A 172 -3.08 -27.28 -19.04
C LYS A 172 -3.93 -26.03 -19.32
N GLY A 173 -4.07 -25.17 -18.32
CA GLY A 173 -4.83 -23.92 -18.41
C GLY A 173 -5.06 -23.33 -17.02
N ASP A 174 -5.91 -22.32 -16.94
CA ASP A 174 -6.37 -21.76 -15.68
C ASP A 174 -7.22 -22.78 -14.92
N ILE A 175 -6.99 -22.89 -13.62
CA ILE A 175 -7.62 -23.89 -12.75
C ILE A 175 -8.54 -23.17 -11.75
N GLU A 176 -9.84 -23.45 -11.81
CA GLU A 176 -10.81 -23.06 -10.79
C GLU A 176 -11.26 -24.29 -9.98
N ILE A 177 -11.14 -24.22 -8.65
CA ILE A 177 -11.63 -25.26 -7.74
C ILE A 177 -12.66 -24.66 -6.79
N LYS A 178 -13.86 -25.25 -6.77
CA LYS A 178 -14.96 -24.84 -5.89
C LYS A 178 -15.35 -25.97 -4.95
N ILE A 179 -15.04 -25.81 -3.67
CA ILE A 179 -15.45 -26.74 -2.60
C ILE A 179 -16.67 -26.14 -1.89
N LYS A 180 -17.82 -26.80 -1.98
CA LYS A 180 -19.04 -26.38 -1.26
C LYS A 180 -18.96 -26.86 0.19
N LYS A 181 -19.28 -25.98 1.15
CA LYS A 181 -19.62 -26.43 2.50
C LYS A 181 -20.86 -27.32 2.42
N LYS A 182 -20.80 -28.49 3.08
CA LYS A 182 -21.98 -29.30 3.38
C LYS A 182 -22.73 -28.69 4.54
#